data_AF-A0A016T4Q2-F1
#
_entry.id   AF-A0A016T4Q2-F1
#
_cell.length_a   1.000
_cell.length_b   1.000
_cell.length_c   1.000
_cell.angle_alpha   90.00
_cell.angle_beta   90.00
_cell.angle_gamma   90.00
#
_symmetry.space_group_name_H-M   'P 1'
#
loop_
_entity.id
_entity.type
_entity.pdbx_description
1 polymer ?
#
loop_
_entity_poly.entity_id
_entity_poly.type
_entity_poly.pdbx_seq_one_letter_code
_entity_poly.pdbx_strand_id
1 'polypeptide(L)'
;MTCPFRHFSTSAIANISRNAKGGEIVRHAQLSDGMVLKFFKAAFDDEPCEQYVIYGFELRETKVDSGGTLFELTHRNQIQTDRKEHVISFRVENEKSVNKWSTALRQGLGIEGSP
;
A
#
# COMPACT_ATOMS: atom_id res chain seq x y z
N MET A 1 26.00 -7.25 20.42
CA MET A 1 25.27 -7.96 19.35
C MET A 1 23.79 -7.62 19.48
N THR A 2 23.30 -6.69 18.69
CA THR A 2 21.87 -6.33 18.65
C THR A 2 21.45 -6.33 17.19
N CYS A 3 20.67 -7.32 16.79
CA CYS A 3 20.11 -7.44 15.45
C CYS A 3 19.17 -6.24 15.19
N PRO A 4 19.43 -5.33 14.23
CA PRO A 4 18.66 -4.10 14.10
C PRO A 4 17.60 -4.14 12.99
N PHE A 5 17.15 -5.31 12.54
CA PHE A 5 16.10 -5.40 11.53
C PHE A 5 14.91 -6.19 12.07
N ARG A 6 14.06 -5.50 12.83
CA ARG A 6 12.67 -5.94 13.00
C ARG A 6 12.04 -5.94 11.61
N HIS A 7 11.77 -7.12 11.06
CA HIS A 7 10.93 -7.26 9.89
C HIS A 7 9.52 -6.76 10.27
N PHE A 8 9.22 -5.50 9.96
CA PHE A 8 7.89 -4.94 10.18
C PHE A 8 6.99 -5.38 9.04
N SER A 9 6.33 -6.53 9.21
CA SER A 9 5.22 -6.92 8.34
C SER A 9 3.92 -6.29 8.88
N THR A 10 3.31 -5.39 8.10
CA THR A 10 1.99 -4.83 8.42
C THR A 10 0.94 -5.46 7.50
N SER A 11 -0.15 -5.97 8.06
CA SER A 11 -1.26 -6.55 7.29
C SER A 11 -2.59 -5.97 7.75
N ALA A 12 -3.50 -5.70 6.81
CA ALA A 12 -4.90 -5.43 7.10
C ALA A 12 -5.78 -5.81 5.93
N ILE A 13 -7.10 -5.82 6.17
CA ILE A 13 -8.07 -5.84 5.08
C ILE A 13 -8.00 -4.49 4.37
N ALA A 14 -7.85 -4.51 3.05
CA ALA A 14 -7.84 -3.33 2.21
C ALA A 14 -8.81 -3.50 1.04
N ASN A 15 -9.55 -2.44 0.73
CA ASN A 15 -10.41 -2.39 -0.45
C ASN A 15 -9.56 -1.84 -1.60
N ILE A 16 -9.23 -2.67 -2.58
CA ILE A 16 -8.47 -2.23 -3.77
C ILE A 16 -9.44 -1.65 -4.80
N SER A 17 -9.07 -0.54 -5.44
CA SER A 17 -9.76 0.02 -6.61
C SER A 17 -8.84 -0.10 -7.84
N ARG A 18 -9.26 -0.50 -9.06
CA ARG A 18 -10.57 -0.76 -9.66
C ARG A 18 -10.46 -1.96 -10.61
N ASN A 19 -11.53 -2.75 -10.77
CA ASN A 19 -11.73 -3.47 -12.03
C ASN A 19 -12.14 -2.48 -13.14
N ALA A 20 -12.12 -2.89 -14.42
CA ALA A 20 -12.45 -2.02 -15.56
C ALA A 20 -13.85 -1.35 -15.50
N LYS A 21 -14.71 -1.76 -14.56
CA LYS A 21 -16.06 -1.22 -14.31
C LYS A 21 -16.15 -0.27 -13.11
N GLY A 22 -15.03 0.03 -12.45
CA GLY A 22 -14.99 0.97 -11.33
C GLY A 22 -15.43 0.38 -9.98
N GLY A 23 -15.54 -0.94 -9.85
CA GLY A 23 -15.91 -1.58 -8.58
C GLY A 23 -14.74 -1.70 -7.61
N GLU A 24 -15.02 -1.52 -6.31
CA GLU A 24 -14.10 -1.87 -5.22
C GLU A 24 -14.08 -3.39 -5.01
N ILE A 25 -12.89 -3.95 -4.79
CA ILE A 25 -12.73 -5.37 -4.45
C ILE A 25 -12.04 -5.45 -3.10
N VAL A 26 -12.67 -6.14 -2.15
CA VAL A 26 -12.07 -6.42 -0.84
C VAL A 26 -10.95 -7.44 -1.01
N ARG A 27 -9.76 -7.13 -0.52
CA ARG A 27 -8.60 -8.02 -0.53
C ARG A 27 -7.90 -7.98 0.83
N HIS A 28 -7.12 -9.02 1.11
CA HIS A 28 -6.18 -8.96 2.21
C HIS A 28 -4.88 -8.33 1.71
N ALA A 29 -4.45 -7.23 2.32
CA ALA A 29 -3.22 -6.54 1.96
C ALA A 29 -2.15 -6.78 3.01
N GLN A 30 -0.91 -6.96 2.55
CA GLN A 30 0.25 -7.13 3.39
C GLN A 30 1.43 -6.32 2.83
N LEU A 31 2.05 -5.52 3.67
CA LEU A 31 3.31 -4.85 3.39
C LEU A 31 4.43 -5.63 4.10
N SER A 32 5.32 -6.24 3.32
CA SER A 32 6.52 -6.94 3.79
C SER A 32 7.74 -6.03 3.70
N ASP A 33 8.52 -5.98 4.77
CA ASP A 33 9.80 -5.26 4.86
C ASP A 33 9.75 -3.77 4.47
N GLY A 34 8.56 -3.17 4.53
CA GLY A 34 8.33 -1.79 4.08
C GLY A 34 8.44 -1.58 2.57
N MET A 35 8.75 -2.61 1.77
CA MET A 35 9.09 -2.46 0.35
C MET A 35 8.23 -3.28 -0.61
N VAL A 36 7.59 -4.35 -0.12
CA VAL A 36 6.81 -5.25 -0.98
C VAL A 36 5.36 -5.25 -0.53
N LEU A 37 4.49 -4.67 -1.35
CA LEU A 37 3.05 -4.65 -1.16
C LEU A 37 2.42 -5.85 -1.87
N LYS A 38 1.71 -6.69 -1.11
CA LYS A 38 1.05 -7.90 -1.59
C LYS A 38 -0.44 -7.81 -1.33
N PHE A 39 -1.20 -8.36 -2.25
CA PHE A 39 -2.64 -8.53 -2.12
C PHE A 39 -3.04 -9.98 -2.34
N PHE A 40 -3.96 -10.47 -1.51
CA PHE A 40 -4.47 -11.83 -1.52
C PHE A 40 -6.00 -11.80 -1.64
N LYS A 41 -6.61 -12.87 -2.17
CA LYS A 41 -8.09 -12.95 -2.19
C LYS A 41 -8.63 -13.13 -0.78
N ALA A 42 -7.93 -13.91 0.05
CA ALA A 42 -8.23 -14.11 1.46
C ALA A 42 -6.96 -14.07 2.33
N ALA A 43 -7.13 -13.97 3.65
CA ALA A 43 -6.03 -13.83 4.61
C ALA A 43 -5.14 -15.07 4.75
N PHE A 44 -5.61 -16.24 4.32
CA PHE A 44 -4.92 -17.52 4.45
C PHE A 44 -4.52 -18.12 3.09
N ASP A 45 -4.61 -17.34 2.02
CA ASP A 45 -4.12 -17.80 0.73
C ASP A 45 -2.59 -17.86 0.73
N ASP A 46 -2.04 -18.93 0.16
CA ASP A 46 -0.59 -19.15 0.10
C ASP A 46 0.11 -18.20 -0.89
N GLU A 47 -0.60 -17.77 -1.95
CA GLU A 47 -0.03 -16.95 -3.02
C GLU A 47 -0.77 -15.62 -3.17
N PRO A 48 -0.04 -14.49 -3.28
CA PRO A 48 -0.64 -13.21 -3.58
C PRO A 48 -1.16 -13.19 -5.01
N CYS A 49 -2.35 -12.61 -5.21
CA CYS A 49 -2.86 -12.37 -6.56
C CYS A 49 -2.17 -11.20 -7.25
N GLU A 50 -1.62 -10.26 -6.47
CA GLU A 50 -0.90 -9.08 -6.96
C GLU A 50 0.24 -8.77 -5.99
N GLN A 51 1.41 -8.44 -6.53
CA GLN A 51 2.59 -8.09 -5.74
C GLN A 51 3.34 -6.93 -6.42
N TYR A 52 3.71 -5.92 -5.63
CA TYR A 52 4.36 -4.72 -6.09
C TYR A 52 5.58 -4.39 -5.22
N VAL A 53 6.72 -4.13 -5.86
CA VAL A 53 7.87 -3.49 -5.19
C VAL A 53 7.62 -1.99 -5.25
N ILE A 54 7.44 -1.35 -4.11
CA ILE A 54 6.99 0.05 -4.01
C ILE A 54 8.13 1.06 -3.80
N TYR A 55 9.37 0.63 -3.99
CA TYR A 55 10.52 1.53 -3.91
C TYR A 55 10.42 2.67 -4.94
N GLY A 56 10.63 3.91 -4.48
CA GLY A 56 10.55 5.10 -5.34
C GLY A 56 9.14 5.58 -5.68
N PHE A 57 8.09 5.00 -5.08
CA PHE A 57 6.73 5.51 -5.21
C PHE A 57 6.51 6.73 -4.31
N GLU A 58 5.76 7.71 -4.81
CA GLU A 58 5.21 8.80 -4.02
C GLU A 58 3.93 8.33 -3.30
N LEU A 59 3.79 8.66 -2.01
CA LEU A 59 2.61 8.33 -1.21
C LEU A 59 1.68 9.52 -1.08
N ARG A 60 0.39 9.31 -1.34
CA ARG A 60 -0.69 10.23 -1.02
C ARG A 60 -1.73 9.55 -0.13
N GLU A 61 -2.10 10.22 0.96
CA GLU A 61 -3.12 9.77 1.90
C GLU A 61 -4.33 10.71 1.82
N THR A 62 -5.52 10.16 1.54
CA THR A 62 -6.76 10.94 1.43
C THR A 62 -7.82 10.34 2.35
N LYS A 63 -8.31 11.10 3.32
CA LYS A 63 -9.48 10.71 4.11
C LYS A 63 -10.71 10.72 3.20
N VAL A 64 -11.52 9.67 3.25
CA VAL A 64 -12.71 9.53 2.39
C VAL A 64 -13.96 9.70 3.24
N ASP A 65 -14.95 10.42 2.72
CA ASP A 65 -16.20 10.72 3.42
C ASP A 65 -17.02 9.45 3.76
N SER A 66 -16.86 8.39 2.96
CA SER A 66 -17.46 7.07 3.20
C SER A 66 -16.76 6.26 4.31
N GLY A 67 -15.75 6.84 4.96
CA GLY A 67 -14.96 6.21 6.00
C GLY A 67 -13.62 5.64 5.49
N GLY A 68 -12.65 5.61 6.40
CA GLY A 68 -11.31 5.12 6.14
C GLY A 68 -10.36 6.15 5.52
N THR A 69 -9.23 5.64 5.04
CA THR A 69 -8.20 6.41 4.33
C THR A 69 -7.81 5.68 3.07
N LEU A 70 -7.85 6.39 1.95
CA LEU A 70 -7.33 5.96 0.66
C LEU A 70 -5.83 6.23 0.62
N PHE A 71 -5.06 5.19 0.38
CA PHE A 71 -3.63 5.25 0.09
C PHE A 71 -3.44 5.13 -1.41
N GLU A 72 -2.82 6.13 -2.02
CA GLU A 72 -2.39 6.11 -3.42
C GLU A 72 -0.87 6.13 -3.47
N LEU A 73 -0.30 5.13 -4.12
CA LEU A 73 1.12 5.01 -4.43
C LEU A 73 1.30 5.27 -5.91
N THR A 74 2.09 6.28 -6.24
CA THR A 74 2.31 6.72 -7.62
C THR A 74 3.78 6.65 -7.98
N HIS A 75 4.11 5.91 -9.04
CA HIS A 75 5.47 5.87 -9.58
C HIS A 75 5.52 6.55 -10.95
N ARG A 76 6.27 7.65 -11.00
CA ARG A 76 6.57 8.34 -12.26
C ARG A 76 7.71 7.60 -12.96
N ASN A 77 7.41 7.06 -14.12
CA ASN A 77 8.43 6.45 -14.96
C ASN A 77 9.37 7.56 -15.47
N GLN A 78 10.65 7.53 -15.05
CA GLN A 78 11.64 8.56 -15.43
C GLN A 78 12.10 8.46 -16.89
N ILE A 79 11.62 7.47 -17.63
CA ILE A 79 11.92 7.28 -19.06
C ILE A 79 10.70 7.76 -19.86
N GLN A 80 10.92 8.73 -20.75
CA GLN A 80 9.94 9.20 -21.74
C GLN A 80 9.57 8.05 -22.70
N THR A 81 8.73 7.15 -22.23
CA THR A 81 8.00 6.18 -23.03
C THR A 81 6.53 6.43 -22.79
N ASP A 82 5.66 6.15 -23.76
CA ASP A 82 4.19 6.31 -23.67
C ASP A 82 3.51 5.52 -22.52
N ARG A 83 4.30 4.88 -21.64
CA ARG A 83 3.85 4.16 -20.47
C ARG A 83 3.48 5.16 -19.38
N LYS A 84 2.17 5.44 -19.35
CA LYS A 84 1.42 6.14 -18.30
C LYS A 84 1.93 5.80 -16.89
N GLU A 85 1.91 6.81 -16.05
CA GLU A 85 2.12 6.75 -14.60
C GLU A 85 1.52 5.48 -13.97
N HIS A 86 2.31 4.78 -13.14
CA HIS A 86 1.84 3.57 -12.46
C HIS A 86 1.26 3.95 -11.11
N VAL A 87 -0.04 3.72 -10.94
CA VAL A 87 -0.79 4.09 -9.73
C VAL A 87 -1.36 2.84 -9.09
N ILE A 88 -1.09 2.65 -7.80
CA ILE A 88 -1.66 1.60 -6.96
C ILE A 88 -2.53 2.29 -5.90
N SER A 89 -3.81 1.95 -5.82
CA SER A 89 -4.75 2.58 -4.88
C SER A 89 -5.49 1.55 -4.03
N PHE A 90 -5.51 1.76 -2.71
CA PHE A 90 -6.28 0.92 -1.80
C PHE A 90 -6.77 1.69 -0.57
N ARG A 91 -7.97 1.35 -0.10
CA ARG A 91 -8.63 1.99 1.03
C ARG A 91 -8.61 1.09 2.25
N VAL A 92 -8.26 1.65 3.40
CA VAL A 92 -8.31 0.98 4.70
C VAL A 92 -9.32 1.69 5.58
N GLU A 93 -10.33 0.97 6.07
CA GLU A 93 -11.46 1.56 6.81
C GLU A 93 -11.21 1.64 8.32
N ASN A 94 -10.50 0.66 8.89
CA ASN A 94 -10.28 0.58 10.33
C ASN A 94 -9.19 1.57 10.78
N GLU A 95 -9.53 2.52 11.67
CA GLU A 95 -8.62 3.59 12.12
C GLU A 95 -7.29 3.08 12.71
N LYS A 96 -7.31 2.03 13.54
CA LYS A 96 -6.07 1.43 14.07
C LYS A 96 -5.19 0.88 12.95
N SER A 97 -5.81 0.32 11.92
CA SER A 97 -5.12 -0.19 10.74
C SER A 97 -4.61 0.96 9.87
N VAL A 98 -5.39 2.03 9.67
CA VAL A 98 -4.96 3.25 8.97
C VAL A 98 -3.67 3.80 9.55
N ASN A 99 -3.59 3.97 10.88
CA ASN A 99 -2.38 4.49 11.53
C ASN A 99 -1.17 3.58 11.34
N LYS A 100 -1.37 2.25 11.39
CA LYS A 100 -0.31 1.27 11.13
C LYS A 100 0.17 1.34 9.68
N TRP A 101 -0.75 1.41 8.73
CA TRP A 101 -0.44 1.50 7.30
C TRP A 101 0.27 2.81 6.95
N SER A 102 -0.23 3.95 7.44
CA SER A 102 0.42 5.25 7.26
C SER A 102 1.85 5.23 7.79
N THR A 103 2.05 4.73 9.02
CA THR A 103 3.39 4.61 9.62
C THR A 103 4.31 3.70 8.81
N ALA A 104 3.83 2.51 8.45
CA ALA A 104 4.64 1.51 7.76
C ALA A 104 5.01 1.94 6.33
N LEU A 105 4.09 2.56 5.60
CA LEU A 105 4.36 3.09 4.26
C LEU A 105 5.33 4.26 4.30
N ARG A 106 5.16 5.21 5.23
CA ARG A 106 6.09 6.34 5.38
C ARG A 106 7.50 5.88 5.71
N GLN A 107 7.64 4.91 6.62
CA GLN A 107 8.93 4.30 6.94
C GLN A 107 9.54 3.59 5.73
N GLY A 108 8.74 2.76 5.04
CA GLY A 108 9.19 1.98 3.88
C GLY A 108 9.63 2.84 2.69
N LEU A 109 8.98 3.98 2.49
CA LEU A 109 9.27 4.93 1.42
C LEU A 109 10.30 5.99 1.81
N GLY A 110 10.82 5.97 3.04
CA GLY A 110 11.78 6.96 3.52
C GLY A 110 11.20 8.38 3.60
N ILE A 111 9.88 8.49 3.78
CA ILE A 111 9.20 9.77 4.03
C ILE A 111 9.41 10.11 5.50
N GLU A 112 10.59 10.65 5.83
CA GLU A 112 10.82 11.23 7.14
C GLU A 112 9.89 12.43 7.32
N GLY A 113 9.01 12.35 8.32
CA GLY A 113 8.14 13.47 8.65
C GLY A 113 8.99 14.65 9.11
N SER A 114 8.98 15.75 8.35
CA SER A 114 9.10 17.06 9.01
C SER A 114 7.79 17.29 9.77
N PRO A 115 7.85 17.66 11.06
CA PRO A 115 6.67 17.96 11.88
C PRO A 115 5.82 19.09 11.31
#